data_AF-A0A3S4W1A9-F1
#
_entry.id   AF-A0A3S4W1A9-F1
#
_cell.length_a   1.000
_cell.length_b   1.000
_cell.length_c   1.000
_cell.angle_alpha   90.00
_cell.angle_beta   90.00
_cell.angle_gamma   90.00
#
_symmetry.space_group_name_H-M   'P 1'
#
loop_
_entity.id
_entity.type
_entity.pdbx_description
1 polymer ?
#
loop_
_entity_poly.entity_id
_entity_poly.type
_entity_poly.pdbx_seq_one_letter_code
_entity_poly.pdbx_strand_id
1 'polypeptide(L)'
;MNDVATGIISHFAAAISGGSLYRQSSFLLDHLGKPVLPEWFNISERPHLLRRLASTPFDSEGVRTQDLEIVQNGILQTYLLTHYSGKKMGMQSTGHAGGIHNWLVQSNLTGGLTALLREMGTGLLVTEVMGQGVNIVTGDYSRGASGFWVENGEIQYPVSEITIAGQLPDMLKISWR
;
A
#
# COMPACT_ATOMS: atom_id res chain seq x y z
N MET A 1 -0.78 6.17 -15.27
CA MET A 1 -0.27 7.15 -14.29
C MET A 1 -1.01 6.95 -12.98
N ASN A 2 -0.61 5.92 -12.27
CA ASN A 2 -1.03 5.57 -10.92
C ASN A 2 0.18 5.05 -10.12
N ASP A 3 1.39 5.33 -10.62
CA ASP A 3 2.66 4.77 -10.17
C ASP A 3 3.06 5.33 -8.79
N VAL A 4 2.62 6.54 -8.45
CA VAL A 4 2.80 7.10 -7.09
C VAL A 4 1.92 6.36 -6.08
N ALA A 5 0.68 6.01 -6.46
CA ALA A 5 -0.26 5.32 -5.59
C ALA A 5 0.23 3.89 -5.26
N THR A 6 0.80 3.17 -6.23
CA THR A 6 1.42 1.85 -5.99
C THR A 6 2.62 1.94 -5.04
N GLY A 7 3.31 3.08 -4.99
CA GLY A 7 4.36 3.37 -4.01
C GLY A 7 3.84 3.40 -2.56
N ILE A 8 2.68 4.02 -2.31
CA ILE A 8 2.04 4.03 -0.98
C ILE A 8 1.68 2.60 -0.55
N ILE A 9 1.11 1.80 -1.45
CA ILE A 9 0.79 0.38 -1.20
C ILE A 9 2.07 -0.43 -0.93
N SER A 10 3.18 -0.09 -1.57
CA SER A 10 4.48 -0.73 -1.33
C SER A 10 5.03 -0.42 0.08
N HIS A 11 4.84 0.80 0.58
CA HIS A 11 5.18 1.14 1.97
C HIS A 11 4.29 0.39 2.97
N PHE A 12 3.00 0.22 2.67
CA PHE A 12 2.12 -0.63 3.47
C PHE A 12 2.60 -2.09 3.50
N ALA A 13 2.94 -2.68 2.35
CA ALA A 13 3.51 -4.03 2.27
C ALA A 13 4.80 -4.16 3.10
N ALA A 14 5.70 -3.17 3.06
CA ALA A 14 6.90 -3.15 3.89
C ALA A 14 6.60 -3.09 5.39
N ALA A 15 5.58 -2.31 5.79
CA ALA A 15 5.14 -2.18 7.18
C ALA A 15 4.51 -3.49 7.72
N ILE A 16 3.82 -4.27 6.89
CA ILE A 16 3.27 -5.58 7.29
C ILE A 16 4.20 -6.78 7.04
N SER A 17 5.44 -6.52 6.61
CA SER A 17 6.42 -7.57 6.36
C SER A 17 6.96 -8.15 7.67
N GLY A 18 7.08 -9.47 7.75
CA GLY A 18 7.60 -10.16 8.92
C GLY A 18 8.98 -9.66 9.33
N GLY A 19 9.81 -9.30 8.35
CA GLY A 19 11.12 -8.67 8.57
C GLY A 19 11.06 -7.40 9.41
N SER A 20 10.16 -6.48 9.07
CA SER A 20 9.97 -5.24 9.82
C SER A 20 9.33 -5.51 11.19
N LEU A 21 8.38 -6.44 11.25
CA LEU A 21 7.61 -6.72 12.46
C LEU A 21 8.44 -7.39 13.56
N TYR A 22 9.20 -8.45 13.26
CA TYR A 22 9.98 -9.13 14.30
C TYR A 22 11.11 -8.27 14.88
N ARG A 23 11.57 -7.26 14.10
CA ARG A 23 12.56 -6.27 14.55
C ARG A 23 11.95 -5.08 15.28
N GLN A 24 10.64 -5.07 15.48
CA GLN A 24 9.89 -3.94 16.05
C GLN A 24 10.15 -2.63 15.29
N SER A 25 10.34 -2.73 13.97
CA SER A 25 10.68 -1.62 13.09
C SER A 25 9.53 -1.28 12.14
N SER A 26 8.30 -1.30 12.65
CA SER A 26 7.09 -1.01 11.87
C SER A 26 6.01 -0.35 12.73
N PHE A 27 5.35 0.67 12.19
CA PHE A 27 4.16 1.27 12.79
C PHE A 27 2.92 0.34 12.79
N LEU A 28 2.96 -0.78 12.05
CA LEU A 28 1.88 -1.80 12.00
C LEU A 28 2.17 -3.05 12.84
N LEU A 29 3.16 -2.97 13.74
CA LEU A 29 3.32 -3.98 14.78
C LEU A 29 2.03 -4.08 15.61
N ASP A 30 1.61 -5.31 15.93
CA ASP A 30 0.40 -5.61 16.71
C ASP A 30 -0.92 -5.11 16.09
N HIS A 31 -0.97 -4.88 14.77
CA HIS A 31 -2.18 -4.46 14.05
C HIS A 31 -2.95 -5.58 13.33
N LEU A 32 -2.52 -6.84 13.47
CA LEU A 32 -3.28 -7.97 12.95
C LEU A 32 -4.70 -8.00 13.54
N GLY A 33 -5.71 -8.11 12.67
CA GLY A 33 -7.13 -8.07 13.06
C GLY A 33 -7.67 -6.69 13.42
N LYS A 34 -6.92 -5.61 13.15
CA LYS A 34 -7.34 -4.22 13.44
C LYS A 34 -7.58 -3.41 12.16
N PRO A 35 -8.43 -2.37 12.22
CA PRO A 35 -8.63 -1.45 11.10
C PRO A 35 -7.37 -0.61 10.85
N VAL A 36 -6.85 -0.71 9.63
CA VAL A 36 -5.65 0.01 9.14
C VAL A 36 -5.93 0.86 7.90
N LEU A 37 -7.06 0.61 7.22
CA LEU A 37 -7.54 1.28 6.01
C LEU A 37 -9.05 1.57 6.16
N PRO A 38 -9.69 2.33 5.25
CA PRO A 38 -11.12 2.60 5.31
C PRO A 38 -11.94 1.32 5.17
N GLU A 39 -13.14 1.29 5.76
CA GLU A 39 -13.99 0.10 5.81
C GLU A 39 -14.36 -0.46 4.42
N TRP A 40 -14.42 0.37 3.38
CA TRP A 40 -14.72 -0.07 2.02
C TRP A 40 -13.49 -0.65 1.28
N PHE A 41 -12.29 -0.52 1.83
CA PHE A 41 -11.05 -0.82 1.14
C PHE A 41 -10.65 -2.30 1.31
N ASN A 42 -10.37 -2.97 0.19
CA ASN A 42 -9.95 -4.36 0.15
C ASN A 42 -8.66 -4.51 -0.67
N ILE A 43 -7.78 -5.40 -0.20
CA ILE A 43 -6.58 -5.82 -0.91
C ILE A 43 -6.56 -7.33 -0.95
N SER A 44 -6.65 -7.89 -2.16
CA SER A 44 -6.61 -9.32 -2.42
C SER A 44 -5.30 -9.69 -3.10
N GLU A 45 -4.65 -10.77 -2.67
CA GLU A 45 -3.50 -11.36 -3.35
C GLU A 45 -3.94 -12.58 -4.16
N ARG A 46 -3.49 -12.67 -5.42
CA ARG A 46 -3.83 -13.76 -6.34
C ARG A 46 -2.56 -14.27 -7.07
N PRO A 47 -1.77 -15.15 -6.43
CA PRO A 47 -0.47 -15.58 -6.97
C PRO A 47 -0.55 -16.42 -8.24
N HIS A 48 -1.70 -17.05 -8.53
CA HIS A 48 -1.81 -18.03 -9.62
C HIS A 48 -2.60 -17.50 -10.84
N LEU A 49 -2.77 -16.18 -10.95
CA LEU A 49 -3.37 -15.58 -12.14
C LEU A 49 -2.52 -15.89 -13.37
N LEU A 50 -3.15 -16.47 -14.40
CA LEU A 50 -2.44 -16.83 -15.62
C LEU A 50 -1.84 -15.58 -16.29
N ARG A 51 -0.54 -15.65 -16.61
CA ARG A 51 0.20 -14.65 -17.40
C ARG A 51 0.22 -13.24 -16.76
N ARG A 52 0.14 -13.14 -15.43
CA ARG A 52 0.39 -11.88 -14.70
C ARG A 52 1.86 -11.79 -14.26
N LEU A 53 2.33 -10.55 -14.12
CA LEU A 53 3.75 -10.22 -13.97
C LEU A 53 4.37 -10.77 -12.69
N ALA A 54 3.60 -10.85 -11.60
CA ALA A 54 4.08 -11.31 -10.29
C ALA A 54 3.44 -12.66 -9.90
N SER A 55 3.03 -13.47 -10.87
CA SER A 55 2.52 -14.82 -10.60
C SER A 55 3.66 -15.79 -10.32
N THR A 56 3.55 -16.55 -9.24
CA THR A 56 4.50 -17.61 -8.90
C THR A 56 3.81 -18.79 -8.21
N PRO A 57 4.16 -20.05 -8.51
CA PRO A 57 3.57 -21.23 -7.85
C PRO A 57 4.13 -21.49 -6.43
N PHE A 58 5.32 -20.95 -6.12
CA PHE A 58 5.97 -21.06 -4.83
C PHE A 58 6.85 -19.83 -4.56
N ASP A 59 7.11 -19.55 -3.29
CA ASP A 59 7.98 -18.47 -2.85
C ASP A 59 9.47 -18.87 -2.91
N SER A 60 10.37 -17.96 -2.54
CA SER A 60 11.83 -18.18 -2.61
C SER A 60 12.34 -19.26 -1.63
N GLU A 61 11.51 -19.76 -0.71
CA GLU A 61 11.79 -20.86 0.21
C GLU A 61 11.09 -22.16 -0.22
N GLY A 62 10.42 -22.17 -1.38
CA GLY A 62 9.67 -23.32 -1.89
C GLY A 62 8.30 -23.51 -1.25
N VAL A 63 7.82 -22.53 -0.47
CA VAL A 63 6.50 -22.57 0.16
C VAL A 63 5.44 -22.24 -0.90
N ARG A 64 4.36 -23.03 -0.94
CA ARG A 64 3.23 -22.78 -1.84
C ARG A 64 2.60 -21.42 -1.55
N THR A 65 2.50 -20.58 -2.58
CA THR A 65 1.72 -19.34 -2.56
C THR A 65 0.22 -19.65 -2.65
N GLN A 66 -0.61 -18.84 -1.99
CA GLN A 66 -2.05 -19.08 -1.89
C GLN A 66 -2.82 -17.77 -2.08
N ASP A 67 -4.08 -17.87 -2.51
CA ASP A 67 -4.97 -16.72 -2.52
C ASP A 67 -5.20 -16.25 -1.08
N LEU A 68 -4.99 -14.96 -0.85
CA LEU A 68 -5.14 -14.34 0.46
C LEU A 68 -5.91 -13.04 0.34
N GLU A 69 -6.73 -12.74 1.34
CA GLU A 69 -7.14 -11.37 1.59
C GLU A 69 -6.10 -10.77 2.52
N ILE A 70 -5.41 -9.72 2.06
CA ILE A 70 -4.42 -9.00 2.88
C ILE A 70 -5.16 -8.00 3.77
N VAL A 71 -6.13 -7.31 3.18
CA VAL A 71 -7.02 -6.37 3.86
C VAL A 71 -8.44 -6.70 3.45
N GLN A 72 -9.30 -6.89 4.44
CA GLN A 72 -10.74 -7.08 4.23
C GLN A 72 -11.51 -6.08 5.07
N ASN A 73 -12.38 -5.30 4.42
CA ASN A 73 -13.14 -4.21 5.01
C ASN A 73 -12.28 -3.25 5.85
N GLY A 74 -11.12 -2.86 5.33
CA GLY A 74 -10.15 -2.02 6.02
C GLY A 74 -9.35 -2.70 7.15
N ILE A 75 -9.66 -3.96 7.49
CA ILE A 75 -9.01 -4.71 8.57
C ILE A 75 -7.85 -5.54 8.02
N LEU A 76 -6.68 -5.46 8.66
CA LEU A 76 -5.50 -6.26 8.33
C LEU A 76 -5.73 -7.73 8.68
N GLN A 77 -5.72 -8.60 7.68
CA GLN A 77 -6.05 -10.03 7.86
C GLN A 77 -4.82 -10.91 8.08
N THR A 78 -3.67 -10.54 7.49
CA THR A 78 -2.45 -11.35 7.55
C THR A 78 -1.19 -10.50 7.42
N TYR A 79 -0.07 -11.05 7.89
CA TYR A 79 1.26 -10.49 7.67
C TYR A 79 1.98 -11.21 6.52
N LEU A 80 3.01 -10.57 5.96
CA LEU A 80 3.81 -11.15 4.88
C LEU A 80 5.03 -11.86 5.50
N LEU A 81 4.89 -13.16 5.71
CA LEU A 81 5.81 -13.96 6.51
C LEU A 81 6.58 -14.94 5.63
N THR A 82 7.89 -14.97 5.86
CA THR A 82 8.79 -16.05 5.46
C THR A 82 8.81 -17.13 6.55
N HIS A 83 9.44 -18.27 6.31
CA HIS A 83 9.66 -19.29 7.34
C HIS A 83 10.43 -18.72 8.54
N TYR A 84 11.50 -17.94 8.29
CA TYR A 84 12.30 -17.34 9.35
C TYR A 84 11.51 -16.34 10.20
N SER A 85 10.82 -15.40 9.55
CA SER A 85 10.06 -14.36 10.24
C SER A 85 8.82 -14.93 10.95
N GLY A 86 8.13 -15.89 10.34
CA GLY A 86 7.07 -16.66 10.98
C GLY A 86 7.58 -17.33 12.28
N LYS A 87 8.70 -18.05 12.22
CA LYS A 87 9.29 -18.68 13.42
C LYS A 87 9.62 -17.67 14.53
N LYS A 88 10.14 -16.49 14.18
CA LYS A 88 10.43 -15.42 15.16
C LYS A 88 9.17 -14.84 15.81
N MET A 89 8.06 -14.83 15.08
CA MET A 89 6.77 -14.31 15.56
C MET A 89 5.83 -15.39 16.10
N GLY A 90 6.25 -16.66 16.12
CA GLY A 90 5.38 -17.78 16.54
C GLY A 90 4.24 -18.07 15.55
N MET A 91 4.41 -17.74 14.27
CA MET A 91 3.43 -17.89 13.19
C MET A 91 3.96 -18.78 12.06
N GLN A 92 3.08 -19.26 11.19
CA GLN A 92 3.49 -19.99 9.98
C GLN A 92 3.88 -19.04 8.85
N SER A 93 4.70 -19.51 7.91
CA SER A 93 4.99 -18.76 6.68
C SER A 93 3.70 -18.57 5.88
N THR A 94 3.55 -17.39 5.27
CA THR A 94 2.43 -17.08 4.37
C THR A 94 2.83 -17.16 2.90
N GLY A 95 4.00 -17.73 2.59
CA GLY A 95 4.49 -17.84 1.21
C GLY A 95 5.03 -16.53 0.64
N HIS A 96 5.60 -15.67 1.49
CA HIS A 96 6.07 -14.33 1.11
C HIS A 96 7.60 -14.17 1.11
N ALA A 97 8.36 -15.27 1.08
CA ALA A 97 9.78 -15.18 0.80
C ALA A 97 9.99 -14.69 -0.64
N GLY A 98 10.51 -13.48 -0.81
CA GLY A 98 10.68 -12.84 -2.12
C GLY A 98 9.62 -11.78 -2.47
N GLY A 99 8.63 -11.53 -1.61
CA GLY A 99 7.69 -10.42 -1.75
C GLY A 99 6.24 -10.85 -1.98
N ILE A 100 5.47 -9.94 -2.59
CA ILE A 100 4.03 -10.05 -2.85
C ILE A 100 3.73 -10.61 -4.25
N HIS A 101 2.55 -11.19 -4.43
CA HIS A 101 2.18 -11.94 -5.64
C HIS A 101 0.84 -11.48 -6.25
N ASN A 102 0.87 -10.45 -7.09
CA ASN A 102 -0.31 -9.84 -7.74
C ASN A 102 -1.37 -9.34 -6.73
N TRP A 103 -1.08 -8.25 -6.02
CA TRP A 103 -2.10 -7.55 -5.25
C TRP A 103 -3.11 -6.86 -6.16
N LEU A 104 -4.38 -7.02 -5.82
CA LEU A 104 -5.54 -6.42 -6.46
C LEU A 104 -6.20 -5.48 -5.46
N VAL A 105 -6.25 -4.20 -5.78
CA VAL A 105 -6.96 -3.18 -5.01
C VAL A 105 -8.29 -2.91 -5.69
N GLN A 106 -9.39 -3.01 -4.95
CA GLN A 106 -10.71 -2.74 -5.49
C GLN A 106 -10.95 -1.22 -5.64
N SER A 107 -11.34 -0.79 -6.83
CA SER A 107 -11.78 0.60 -7.04
C SER A 107 -13.16 0.83 -6.42
N ASN A 108 -13.32 1.94 -5.70
CA ASN A 108 -14.61 2.38 -5.17
C ASN A 108 -15.30 3.44 -6.07
N LEU A 109 -14.58 3.98 -7.06
CA LEU A 109 -15.10 4.98 -7.98
C LEU A 109 -15.03 4.48 -9.44
N THR A 110 -16.02 4.87 -10.23
CA THR A 110 -16.04 4.67 -11.68
C THR A 110 -15.79 6.00 -12.40
N GLY A 111 -15.24 5.97 -13.62
CA GLY A 111 -14.92 7.18 -14.40
C GLY A 111 -13.46 7.64 -14.33
N GLY A 112 -12.60 6.90 -13.61
CA GLY A 112 -11.14 7.06 -13.65
C GLY A 112 -10.66 8.40 -13.08
N LEU A 113 -9.52 8.89 -13.58
CA LEU A 113 -8.87 10.10 -13.07
C LEU A 113 -9.79 11.32 -13.14
N THR A 114 -10.52 11.52 -14.25
CA THR A 114 -11.41 12.68 -14.40
C THR A 114 -12.51 12.73 -13.34
N ALA A 115 -13.07 11.58 -12.96
CA ALA A 115 -14.05 11.51 -11.88
C ALA A 115 -13.43 11.88 -10.53
N LEU A 116 -12.23 11.36 -10.23
CA LEU A 116 -11.48 11.70 -9.01
C LEU A 116 -11.15 13.19 -8.91
N LEU A 117 -10.74 13.81 -10.02
CA LEU A 117 -10.44 15.25 -10.04
C LEU A 117 -11.68 16.07 -9.71
N ARG A 118 -12.83 15.73 -10.30
CA ARG A 118 -14.11 16.40 -10.03
C ARG A 118 -14.57 16.23 -8.59
N GLU A 119 -14.42 15.04 -8.03
CA GLU A 119 -14.75 14.76 -6.63
C GLU A 119 -13.84 15.54 -5.66
N MET A 120 -12.53 15.60 -5.97
CA MET A 120 -11.57 16.38 -5.19
C MET A 120 -11.87 17.89 -5.22
N GLY A 121 -12.36 18.41 -6.35
CA GLY A 121 -12.66 19.83 -6.54
C GLY A 121 -11.40 20.69 -6.62
N THR A 122 -10.78 21.01 -5.49
CA THR A 122 -9.54 21.80 -5.44
C THR A 122 -8.46 21.05 -4.67
N GLY A 123 -7.27 20.90 -5.26
CA GLY A 123 -6.19 20.18 -4.63
C GLY A 123 -5.00 19.91 -5.53
N LEU A 124 -4.18 18.95 -5.11
CA LEU A 124 -2.92 18.60 -5.77
C LEU A 124 -3.00 17.19 -6.36
N LEU A 125 -2.86 17.09 -7.67
CA LEU A 125 -2.61 15.81 -8.34
C LEU A 125 -1.11 15.55 -8.39
N VAL A 126 -0.62 14.62 -7.56
CA VAL A 126 0.80 14.22 -7.55
C VAL A 126 1.05 13.14 -8.60
N THR A 127 2.02 13.38 -9.50
CA THR A 127 2.39 12.43 -10.55
C THR A 127 3.79 11.86 -10.39
N GLU A 128 4.63 12.52 -9.59
CA GLU A 128 5.99 12.07 -9.29
C GLU A 128 6.36 12.44 -7.84
N VAL A 129 7.18 11.60 -7.22
CA VAL A 129 7.71 11.79 -5.88
C VAL A 129 9.20 11.47 -5.84
N MET A 130 9.97 12.29 -5.13
CA MET A 130 11.43 12.24 -5.07
C MET A 130 11.91 12.11 -3.61
N GLY A 131 13.10 11.53 -3.43
CA GLY A 131 13.72 11.36 -2.11
C GLY A 131 13.24 10.12 -1.33
N GLN A 132 13.91 9.83 -0.21
CA GLN A 132 13.74 8.64 0.64
C GLN A 132 13.02 8.94 1.97
N GLY A 133 12.29 10.06 2.08
CA GLY A 133 11.75 10.54 3.36
C GLY A 133 10.52 9.77 3.85
N VAL A 134 10.61 8.44 3.93
CA VAL A 134 9.58 7.58 4.51
C VAL A 134 10.22 6.75 5.61
N ASN A 135 9.74 6.91 6.85
CA ASN A 135 10.17 6.12 7.98
C ASN A 135 9.11 5.07 8.32
N ILE A 136 9.40 3.80 8.05
CA ILE A 136 8.46 2.69 8.33
C ILE A 136 8.32 2.41 9.83
N VAL A 137 9.28 2.80 10.67
CA VAL A 137 9.20 2.60 12.12
C VAL A 137 8.12 3.49 12.73
N THR A 138 8.13 4.77 12.37
CA THR A 138 7.22 5.78 12.94
C THR A 138 5.98 6.01 12.08
N GLY A 139 6.08 5.81 10.77
CA GLY A 139 5.08 6.21 9.79
C GLY A 139 5.31 7.60 9.18
N ASP A 140 6.37 8.32 9.58
CA ASP A 140 6.65 9.65 9.03
C ASP A 140 6.82 9.60 7.51
N TYR A 141 6.10 10.49 6.82
CA TYR A 141 6.18 10.65 5.37
C TYR A 141 6.51 12.10 5.03
N SER A 142 7.55 12.32 4.23
CA SER A 142 7.95 13.63 3.71
C SER A 142 8.74 13.45 2.42
N ARG A 143 8.17 13.82 1.27
CA ARG A 143 8.82 13.65 -0.03
C ARG A 143 8.65 14.90 -0.89
N GLY A 144 9.68 15.18 -1.69
CA GLY A 144 9.55 16.14 -2.79
C GLY A 144 8.53 15.60 -3.79
N ALA A 145 7.71 16.46 -4.36
CA ALA A 145 6.65 16.08 -5.27
C ALA A 145 6.56 17.04 -6.47
N SER A 146 6.08 16.52 -7.58
CA SER A 146 5.66 17.28 -8.75
C SER A 146 4.36 16.71 -9.31
N GLY A 147 3.65 17.53 -10.07
CA GLY A 147 2.36 17.16 -10.64
C GLY A 147 1.57 18.38 -11.10
N PHE A 148 0.29 18.46 -10.75
CA PHE A 148 -0.61 19.49 -11.25
C PHE A 148 -1.48 20.06 -10.14
N TRP A 149 -1.65 21.38 -10.16
CA TRP A 149 -2.70 22.03 -9.38
C TRP A 149 -4.05 21.85 -10.05
N VAL A 150 -5.08 21.60 -9.25
CA VAL A 150 -6.44 21.33 -9.69
C VAL A 150 -7.38 22.30 -9.01
N GLU A 151 -8.24 22.95 -9.78
CA GLU A 151 -9.32 23.83 -9.29
C GLU A 151 -10.61 23.51 -10.03
N ASN A 152 -11.73 23.52 -9.30
CA ASN A 152 -13.06 23.17 -9.82
C ASN A 152 -13.11 21.83 -10.59
N GLY A 153 -12.27 20.88 -10.20
CA GLY A 153 -12.17 19.56 -10.80
C GLY A 153 -11.39 19.50 -12.10
N GLU A 154 -10.69 20.58 -12.47
CA GLU A 154 -9.92 20.70 -13.70
C GLU A 154 -8.45 21.01 -13.40
N ILE A 155 -7.56 20.35 -14.15
CA ILE A 155 -6.11 20.63 -14.08
C ILE A 155 -5.86 22.05 -14.60
N GLN A 156 -5.19 22.87 -13.80
CA GLN A 156 -4.89 24.26 -14.14
C GLN A 156 -3.48 24.41 -14.72
N TYR A 157 -2.46 24.02 -13.94
CA TYR A 157 -1.07 24.19 -14.32
C TYR A 157 -0.16 23.17 -13.61
N PRO A 158 1.02 22.85 -14.19
CA PRO A 158 2.00 22.00 -13.53
C PRO A 158 2.59 22.68 -12.30
N VAL A 159 2.90 21.88 -11.28
CA VAL A 159 3.59 22.30 -10.06
C VAL A 159 4.79 21.40 -9.80
N SER A 160 5.86 21.99 -9.28
CA SER A 160 7.11 21.30 -8.96
C SER A 160 7.80 22.00 -7.78
N GLU A 161 8.89 21.42 -7.27
CA GLU A 161 9.66 21.96 -6.13
C GLU A 161 8.83 22.12 -4.84
N ILE A 162 7.79 21.29 -4.68
CA ILE A 162 6.97 21.23 -3.47
C ILE A 162 7.30 19.99 -2.64
N THR A 163 6.95 20.03 -1.35
CA THR A 163 7.05 18.87 -0.46
C THR A 163 5.68 18.50 0.07
N ILE A 164 5.35 17.21 0.04
CA ILE A 164 4.19 16.64 0.71
C ILE A 164 4.64 15.89 1.96
N ALA A 165 3.96 16.09 3.08
CA ALA A 165 4.29 15.48 4.35
C ALA A 165 3.05 15.04 5.13
N GLY A 166 3.20 14.03 5.98
CA GLY A 166 2.13 13.46 6.80
C GLY A 166 2.56 12.23 7.58
N GLN A 167 1.58 11.53 8.15
CA GLN A 167 1.75 10.23 8.81
C GLN A 167 1.09 9.15 7.98
N LEU A 168 1.83 8.10 7.61
CA LEU A 168 1.28 6.95 6.88
C LEU A 168 0.05 6.32 7.56
N PRO A 169 0.00 6.10 8.88
CA PRO A 169 -1.20 5.61 9.55
C PRO A 169 -2.45 6.46 9.27
N ASP A 170 -2.30 7.79 9.27
CA ASP A 170 -3.40 8.72 9.05
C ASP A 170 -3.77 8.75 7.57
N MET A 171 -2.77 8.86 6.68
CA MET A 171 -2.95 8.84 5.22
C MET A 171 -3.69 7.57 4.76
N LEU A 172 -3.34 6.41 5.33
CA LEU A 172 -3.99 5.14 5.01
C LEU A 172 -5.43 5.09 5.53
N LYS A 173 -5.77 5.77 6.63
CA LYS A 173 -7.12 5.74 7.21
C LYS A 173 -8.06 6.81 6.66
N ILE A 174 -7.61 7.67 5.74
CA ILE A 174 -8.48 8.70 5.17
C ILE A 174 -9.63 8.04 4.41
N SER A 175 -10.84 8.21 4.94
CA SER A 175 -12.07 7.95 4.21
C SER A 175 -12.56 9.27 3.65
N TRP A 176 -12.42 9.47 2.33
CA TRP A 176 -13.18 10.49 1.62
C TRP A 176 -14.66 10.11 1.64
N ARG A 177 -15.55 11.10 1.80
CA ARG A 177 -17.00 10.97 1.76
C ARG A 177 -17.53 11.59 0.50
#